data_AF-A0AA40B6S7-F1
#
_entry.id   AF-A0AA40B6S7-F1
#
_cell.length_a   1.000
_cell.length_b   1.000
_cell.length_c   1.000
_cell.angle_alpha   90.00
_cell.angle_beta   90.00
_cell.angle_gamma   90.00
#
_symmetry.space_group_name_H-M   'P 1'
#
loop_
_entity.id
_entity.type
_entity.pdbx_description
1 polymer ?
#
loop_
_entity_poly.entity_id
_entity_poly.type
_entity_poly.pdbx_seq_one_letter_code
_entity_poly.pdbx_strand_id
1 'polypeptide(L)'
;MDIIIVGAGIAGLGAGVGLRRAGHRVTILEQSSLLHEVGAAITIKPNASRVLQSWDFVPEQSGMVAIRNGSLIDGTNMDVLVPNYYKDCESTWGLPMYAVHREDLHTQLRRLATQQEGPGCPCDVRVRSKVVSYDAKHARVTTEGGDVLQADLVIAADGVHSTAVQHVLGDDVVSAGDTGWACMRWLVPRDDFLADPETAAMVQDSATRYYTAAGGVAGLVWYPCRNNEVQNFLYLSREFDTSHVGEDFRAMVDPSMPLEYAKKHFCPALQTAVKKARDVKFWKLVARGPISRWHKDRLLLIGDAAHPMLTFQGQGGGQAIEDGAALGILFDQVRDPAAIEDRLQRFEQVRRNRGSALQVLSNTNPPVPQSVRDAAAKYLPAGSRLDSTDDVNEYVFSFDVLAESKAALATA
;
A
#
# COMPACT_ATOMS: atom_id res chain seq x y z
N MET A 1 21.76 -17.18 -1.18
CA MET A 1 22.42 -15.87 -1.05
C MET A 1 22.09 -15.28 0.30
N ASP A 2 22.94 -14.37 0.76
CA ASP A 2 22.67 -13.47 1.88
C ASP A 2 22.06 -12.18 1.33
N ILE A 3 20.91 -11.76 1.87
CA ILE A 3 20.18 -10.57 1.41
C ILE A 3 19.88 -9.66 2.59
N ILE A 4 20.16 -8.37 2.44
CA ILE A 4 19.75 -7.34 3.40
C ILE A 4 18.53 -6.61 2.86
N ILE A 5 17.49 -6.51 3.68
CA ILE A 5 16.32 -5.66 3.42
C ILE A 5 16.34 -4.51 4.42
N VAL A 6 16.22 -3.28 3.93
CA VAL A 6 16.14 -2.08 4.78
C VAL A 6 14.70 -1.61 4.88
N GLY A 7 14.13 -1.64 6.07
CA GLY A 7 12.73 -1.35 6.38
C GLY A 7 11.89 -2.60 6.61
N ALA A 8 11.20 -2.68 7.74
CA ALA A 8 10.27 -3.76 8.08
C ALA A 8 8.80 -3.34 7.92
N GLY A 9 8.48 -2.49 6.94
CA GLY A 9 7.10 -2.22 6.52
C GLY A 9 6.50 -3.40 5.74
N ILE A 10 5.29 -3.21 5.19
CA ILE A 10 4.61 -4.22 4.36
C ILE A 10 5.50 -4.72 3.20
N ALA A 11 6.21 -3.81 2.52
CA ALA A 11 7.10 -4.14 1.41
C ALA A 11 8.29 -5.01 1.87
N GLY A 12 8.98 -4.59 2.92
CA GLY A 12 10.15 -5.31 3.42
C GLY A 12 9.81 -6.67 4.03
N LEU A 13 8.71 -6.75 4.79
CA LEU A 13 8.23 -8.04 5.32
C LEU A 13 7.72 -8.95 4.21
N GLY A 14 6.98 -8.42 3.22
CA GLY A 14 6.54 -9.17 2.05
C GLY A 14 7.72 -9.72 1.24
N ALA A 15 8.75 -8.90 1.02
CA ALA A 15 10.01 -9.35 0.41
C ALA A 15 10.72 -10.41 1.27
N GLY A 16 10.71 -10.25 2.60
CA GLY A 16 11.21 -11.26 3.53
C GLY A 16 10.50 -12.61 3.36
N VAL A 17 9.15 -12.62 3.32
CA VAL A 17 8.34 -13.83 3.08
C VAL A 17 8.69 -14.49 1.75
N GLY A 18 8.75 -13.71 0.66
CA GLY A 18 9.09 -14.24 -0.67
C GLY A 18 10.51 -14.81 -0.74
N LEU A 19 11.50 -14.07 -0.26
CA LEU A 19 12.92 -14.43 -0.39
C LEU A 19 13.34 -15.56 0.55
N ARG A 20 12.75 -15.68 1.75
CA ARG A 20 12.99 -16.88 2.57
C ARG A 20 12.44 -18.12 1.89
N ARG A 21 11.26 -18.03 1.26
CA ARG A 21 10.62 -19.11 0.49
C ARG A 21 11.48 -19.53 -0.70
N ALA A 22 12.18 -18.58 -1.32
CA ALA A 22 13.18 -18.80 -2.37
C ALA A 22 14.49 -19.46 -1.89
N GLY A 23 14.63 -19.74 -0.59
CA GLY A 23 15.79 -20.42 -0.01
C GLY A 23 16.97 -19.50 0.36
N HIS A 24 16.72 -18.21 0.59
CA HIS A 24 17.76 -17.26 0.96
C HIS A 24 17.84 -16.99 2.46
N ARG A 25 19.00 -16.52 2.91
CA ARG A 25 19.18 -15.98 4.26
C ARG A 25 18.93 -14.48 4.19
N VAL A 26 17.95 -14.02 4.96
CA VAL A 26 17.45 -12.65 4.88
C VAL A 26 17.62 -11.96 6.22
N THR A 27 18.29 -10.81 6.21
CA THR A 27 18.38 -9.90 7.36
C THR A 27 17.54 -8.66 7.06
N ILE A 28 16.56 -8.35 7.91
CA ILE A 28 15.72 -7.15 7.80
C ILE A 28 16.18 -6.14 8.85
N LEU A 29 16.60 -4.96 8.43
CA LEU A 29 17.00 -3.85 9.30
C LEU A 29 15.86 -2.86 9.44
N GLU A 30 15.43 -2.58 10.67
CA GLU A 30 14.31 -1.68 10.96
C GLU A 30 14.73 -0.62 11.96
N GLN A 31 14.41 0.65 11.68
CA GLN A 31 14.77 1.76 12.56
C GLN A 31 13.95 1.81 13.86
N SER A 32 12.67 1.42 13.82
CA SER A 32 11.79 1.43 14.98
C SER A 32 12.01 0.21 15.88
N SER A 33 11.38 0.22 17.07
CA SER A 33 11.36 -0.93 17.98
C SER A 33 10.31 -1.98 17.60
N LEU A 34 9.43 -1.71 16.63
CA LEU A 34 8.25 -2.50 16.29
C LEU A 34 7.28 -2.78 17.47
N LEU A 35 7.37 -2.01 18.57
CA LEU A 35 6.53 -2.23 19.76
C LEU A 35 5.13 -1.61 19.63
N HIS A 36 4.97 -0.58 18.79
CA HIS A 36 3.71 0.15 18.62
C HIS A 36 3.55 0.57 17.15
N GLU A 37 3.03 -0.31 16.30
CA GLU A 37 2.64 0.08 14.94
C GLU A 37 1.26 0.77 14.97
N VAL A 38 1.25 2.10 15.03
CA VAL A 38 -0.02 2.84 14.93
C VAL A 38 -0.41 2.98 13.45
N GLY A 39 -1.19 2.02 12.95
CA GLY A 39 -1.68 2.00 11.58
C GLY A 39 -3.06 2.64 11.40
N ALA A 40 -3.43 2.91 10.15
CA ALA A 40 -4.83 3.04 9.77
C ALA A 40 -5.24 1.74 9.04
N ALA A 41 -6.53 1.53 8.76
CA ALA A 41 -6.90 0.35 7.98
C ALA A 41 -6.47 0.49 6.50
N ILE A 42 -6.34 -0.61 5.78
CA ILE A 42 -6.05 -0.62 4.34
C ILE A 42 -6.94 -1.66 3.66
N THR A 43 -7.00 -1.60 2.34
CA THR A 43 -7.70 -2.61 1.53
C THR A 43 -6.67 -3.47 0.80
N ILE A 44 -6.95 -4.77 0.74
CA ILE A 44 -6.21 -5.78 -0.01
C ILE A 44 -7.13 -6.26 -1.12
N LYS A 45 -6.79 -5.90 -2.36
CA LYS A 45 -7.58 -6.25 -3.54
C LYS A 45 -7.20 -7.65 -4.09
N PRO A 46 -7.97 -8.23 -5.04
CA PRO A 46 -7.76 -9.60 -5.51
C PRO A 46 -6.32 -9.92 -5.92
N ASN A 47 -5.64 -9.00 -6.63
CA ASN A 47 -4.25 -9.13 -7.04
C ASN A 47 -3.27 -9.41 -5.89
N ALA A 48 -3.43 -8.72 -4.75
CA ALA A 48 -2.60 -8.92 -3.58
C ALA A 48 -3.12 -10.06 -2.69
N SER A 49 -4.42 -10.29 -2.62
CA SER A 49 -4.99 -11.41 -1.86
C SER A 49 -4.56 -12.77 -2.42
N ARG A 50 -4.39 -12.89 -3.74
CA ARG A 50 -3.85 -14.08 -4.41
C ARG A 50 -2.43 -14.39 -3.96
N VAL A 51 -1.61 -13.35 -3.80
CA VAL A 51 -0.26 -13.49 -3.25
C VAL A 51 -0.31 -13.96 -1.80
N LEU A 52 -1.13 -13.31 -0.96
CA LEU A 52 -1.28 -13.71 0.44
C LEU A 52 -1.72 -15.18 0.57
N GLN A 53 -2.68 -15.63 -0.25
CA GLN A 53 -3.10 -17.03 -0.31
C GLN A 53 -1.93 -17.97 -0.67
N SER A 54 -1.08 -17.58 -1.62
CA SER A 54 0.13 -18.36 -1.99
C SER A 54 1.19 -18.42 -0.89
N TRP A 55 1.09 -17.55 0.12
CA TRP A 55 1.98 -17.52 1.28
C TRP A 55 1.37 -18.19 2.52
N ASP A 56 0.29 -18.95 2.35
CA ASP A 56 -0.43 -19.60 3.45
C ASP A 56 -0.94 -18.58 4.49
N PHE A 57 -1.16 -17.33 4.07
CA PHE A 57 -1.76 -16.30 4.91
C PHE A 57 -3.24 -16.63 5.12
N VAL A 58 -3.69 -16.58 6.37
CA VAL A 58 -5.08 -16.86 6.75
C VAL A 58 -5.76 -15.54 7.13
N PRO A 59 -6.63 -14.97 6.26
CA PRO A 59 -7.30 -13.69 6.50
C PRO A 59 -7.95 -13.57 7.88
N GLU A 60 -8.63 -14.61 8.33
CA GLU A 60 -9.38 -14.67 9.59
C GLU A 60 -8.46 -14.47 10.81
N GLN A 61 -7.20 -14.91 10.73
CA GLN A 61 -6.21 -14.72 11.81
C GLN A 61 -5.68 -13.28 11.91
N SER A 62 -6.00 -12.43 10.92
CA SER A 62 -5.63 -11.01 10.88
C SER A 62 -6.82 -10.07 11.09
N GLY A 63 -7.99 -10.61 11.46
CA GLY A 63 -9.20 -9.81 11.58
C GLY A 63 -9.62 -9.15 10.27
N MET A 64 -9.19 -9.69 9.12
CA MET A 64 -9.61 -9.21 7.81
C MET A 64 -11.12 -9.35 7.64
N VAL A 65 -11.73 -8.32 7.05
CA VAL A 65 -13.15 -8.34 6.69
C VAL A 65 -13.26 -8.45 5.18
N ALA A 66 -13.89 -9.51 4.69
CA ALA A 66 -14.20 -9.64 3.26
C ALA A 66 -15.29 -8.62 2.88
N ILE A 67 -14.96 -7.75 1.93
CA ILE A 67 -15.86 -6.73 1.39
C ILE A 67 -16.68 -7.35 0.25
N ARG A 68 -17.82 -7.94 0.62
CA ARG A 68 -18.76 -8.57 -0.33
C ARG A 68 -19.87 -7.62 -0.77
N ASN A 69 -20.14 -6.61 0.03
CA ASN A 69 -21.03 -5.52 -0.32
C ASN A 69 -20.32 -4.18 -0.16
N GLY A 70 -20.70 -3.22 -0.98
CA GLY A 70 -20.45 -1.83 -0.70
C GLY A 70 -21.16 -0.91 -1.65
N SER A 71 -21.31 0.35 -1.26
CA SER A 71 -22.08 1.32 -2.05
C SER A 71 -21.26 2.59 -2.28
N LEU A 72 -21.46 3.21 -3.45
CA LEU A 72 -21.17 4.62 -3.63
C LEU A 72 -22.43 5.40 -3.27
N ILE A 73 -22.28 6.36 -2.38
CA ILE A 73 -23.37 7.16 -1.83
C ILE A 73 -23.07 8.64 -2.02
N ASP A 74 -24.09 9.43 -2.34
CA ASP A 74 -24.02 10.88 -2.30
C ASP A 74 -23.96 11.34 -0.84
N GLY A 75 -22.84 11.93 -0.46
CA GLY A 75 -22.60 12.38 0.90
C GLY A 75 -23.46 13.57 1.34
N THR A 76 -24.16 14.23 0.42
CA THR A 76 -25.00 15.42 0.70
C THR A 76 -26.44 15.06 1.06
N ASN A 77 -26.91 13.85 0.75
CA ASN A 77 -28.29 13.43 1.01
C ASN A 77 -28.45 11.92 1.34
N MET A 78 -27.37 11.12 1.32
CA MET A 78 -27.36 9.67 1.53
C MET A 78 -27.98 8.83 0.40
N ASP A 79 -28.24 9.42 -0.77
CA ASP A 79 -28.75 8.65 -1.91
C ASP A 79 -27.70 7.66 -2.42
N VAL A 80 -28.12 6.42 -2.68
CA VAL A 80 -27.25 5.40 -3.25
C VAL A 80 -27.05 5.70 -4.73
N LEU A 81 -25.83 6.09 -5.10
CA LEU A 81 -25.42 6.34 -6.49
C LEU A 81 -25.14 5.04 -7.22
N VAL A 82 -24.41 4.13 -6.57
CA VAL A 82 -24.11 2.80 -7.10
C VAL A 82 -24.25 1.78 -5.97
N PRO A 83 -25.31 0.95 -5.97
CA PRO A 83 -25.47 -0.12 -5.00
C PRO A 83 -24.52 -1.27 -5.34
N ASN A 84 -24.10 -2.01 -4.31
CA ASN A 84 -23.41 -3.29 -4.49
C ASN A 84 -22.15 -3.20 -5.38
N TYR A 85 -21.42 -2.09 -5.29
CA TYR A 85 -20.26 -1.75 -6.11
C TYR A 85 -19.16 -2.82 -6.14
N TYR A 86 -19.06 -3.66 -5.11
CA TYR A 86 -18.07 -4.76 -5.03
C TYR A 86 -18.68 -6.17 -5.11
N LYS A 87 -19.98 -6.32 -5.41
CA LYS A 87 -20.67 -7.62 -5.30
C LYS A 87 -20.06 -8.72 -6.18
N ASP A 88 -19.64 -8.36 -7.40
CA ASP A 88 -19.16 -9.32 -8.38
C ASP A 88 -17.64 -9.56 -8.24
N CYS A 89 -17.00 -8.98 -7.22
CA CYS A 89 -15.56 -9.05 -7.08
C CYS A 89 -15.05 -10.47 -6.86
N GLU A 90 -15.64 -11.17 -5.89
CA GLU A 90 -15.25 -12.54 -5.56
C GLU A 90 -15.58 -13.52 -6.70
N SER A 91 -16.74 -13.36 -7.36
CA SER A 91 -17.14 -14.22 -8.48
C SER A 91 -16.32 -13.98 -9.74
N THR A 92 -15.82 -12.76 -9.98
CA THR A 92 -15.05 -12.41 -11.19
C THR A 92 -13.58 -12.77 -11.06
N TRP A 93 -12.96 -12.49 -9.91
CA TRP A 93 -11.51 -12.64 -9.73
C TRP A 93 -11.11 -13.78 -8.79
N GLY A 94 -12.08 -14.56 -8.31
CA GLY A 94 -11.92 -15.77 -7.50
C GLY A 94 -11.63 -15.53 -6.01
N LEU A 95 -11.40 -14.27 -5.61
CA LEU A 95 -11.13 -13.85 -4.23
C LEU A 95 -11.81 -12.51 -3.96
N PRO A 96 -12.35 -12.29 -2.74
CA PRO A 96 -12.93 -11.01 -2.39
C PRO A 96 -11.84 -9.95 -2.17
N MET A 97 -12.22 -8.69 -2.19
CA MET A 97 -11.43 -7.63 -1.57
C MET A 97 -11.54 -7.74 -0.05
N TYR A 98 -10.44 -7.53 0.66
CA TYR A 98 -10.42 -7.49 2.11
C TYR A 98 -10.14 -6.08 2.63
N ALA A 99 -10.73 -5.72 3.76
CA ALA A 99 -10.29 -4.62 4.59
C ALA A 99 -9.57 -5.16 5.83
N VAL A 100 -8.47 -4.53 6.22
CA VAL A 100 -7.63 -4.99 7.34
C VAL A 100 -7.04 -3.81 8.09
N HIS A 101 -6.88 -3.96 9.40
CA HIS A 101 -6.08 -3.01 10.16
C HIS A 101 -4.61 -3.21 9.80
N ARG A 102 -3.88 -2.14 9.46
CA ARG A 102 -2.50 -2.27 8.95
C ARG A 102 -1.57 -3.02 9.91
N GLU A 103 -1.71 -2.80 11.22
CA GLU A 103 -0.93 -3.50 12.25
C GLU A 103 -1.16 -5.01 12.24
N ASP A 104 -2.40 -5.45 11.98
CA ASP A 104 -2.75 -6.88 12.01
C ASP A 104 -2.18 -7.58 10.76
N LEU A 105 -2.25 -6.92 9.60
CA LEU A 105 -1.57 -7.37 8.38
C LEU A 105 -0.05 -7.43 8.59
N HIS A 106 0.54 -6.36 9.14
CA HIS A 106 1.96 -6.27 9.41
C HIS A 106 2.42 -7.41 10.34
N THR A 107 1.69 -7.62 11.44
CA THR A 107 1.96 -8.67 12.42
C THR A 107 1.94 -10.05 11.77
N GLN A 108 0.96 -10.34 10.92
CA GLN A 108 0.91 -11.63 10.22
C GLN A 108 2.03 -11.77 9.17
N LEU A 109 2.35 -10.72 8.41
CA LEU A 109 3.49 -10.76 7.49
C LEU A 109 4.81 -10.98 8.22
N ARG A 110 5.00 -10.31 9.37
CA ARG A 110 6.15 -10.52 10.25
C ARG A 110 6.19 -11.96 10.74
N ARG A 111 5.07 -12.51 11.20
CA ARG A 111 4.98 -13.92 11.60
C ARG A 111 5.43 -14.83 10.47
N LEU A 112 4.88 -14.67 9.25
CA LEU A 112 5.27 -15.47 8.09
C LEU A 112 6.77 -15.32 7.75
N ALA A 113 7.32 -14.12 7.89
CA ALA A 113 8.75 -13.86 7.64
C ALA A 113 9.66 -14.49 8.70
N THR A 114 9.25 -14.55 9.98
CA THR A 114 10.15 -14.94 11.09
C THR A 114 9.80 -16.26 11.79
N GLN A 115 8.68 -16.89 11.45
CA GLN A 115 8.28 -18.16 12.06
C GLN A 115 9.29 -19.26 11.75
N GLN A 116 9.57 -20.11 12.74
CA GLN A 116 10.48 -21.25 12.61
C GLN A 116 9.91 -22.32 11.67
N GLU A 117 8.60 -22.55 11.78
CA GLU A 117 7.88 -23.51 10.95
C GLU A 117 7.50 -22.87 9.61
N GLY A 118 7.84 -23.53 8.51
CA GLY A 118 7.50 -23.08 7.16
C GLY A 118 8.68 -23.15 6.20
N PRO A 119 8.45 -22.75 4.94
CA PRO A 119 9.48 -22.80 3.90
C PRO A 119 10.65 -21.84 4.15
N GLY A 120 11.86 -22.40 4.02
CA GLY A 120 13.12 -21.66 4.13
C GLY A 120 13.48 -21.18 5.53
N CYS A 121 14.65 -20.56 5.65
CA CYS A 121 15.16 -20.07 6.93
C CYS A 121 14.39 -18.83 7.40
N PRO A 122 14.05 -18.71 8.70
CA PRO A 122 13.46 -17.50 9.25
C PRO A 122 14.31 -16.26 8.99
N CYS A 123 13.66 -15.14 8.67
CA CYS A 123 14.37 -13.86 8.53
C CYS A 123 14.91 -13.39 9.89
N ASP A 124 16.13 -12.87 9.90
CA ASP A 124 16.73 -12.18 11.05
C ASP A 124 16.27 -10.71 11.05
N VAL A 125 15.38 -10.33 11.97
CA VAL A 125 14.87 -8.95 12.06
C VAL A 125 15.63 -8.19 13.14
N ARG A 126 16.42 -7.20 12.73
CA ARG A 126 17.19 -6.32 13.61
C ARG A 126 16.50 -4.96 13.72
N VAL A 127 15.90 -4.71 14.87
CA VAL A 127 15.26 -3.43 15.21
C VAL A 127 16.30 -2.40 15.65
N ARG A 128 15.88 -1.13 15.75
CA ARG A 128 16.77 0.02 16.08
C ARG A 128 18.02 0.11 15.20
N SER A 129 17.91 -0.38 13.97
CA SER A 129 19.00 -0.48 12.98
C SER A 129 18.72 0.49 11.83
N LYS A 130 18.73 1.80 12.14
CA LYS A 130 18.51 2.84 11.14
C LYS A 130 19.67 2.88 10.16
N VAL A 131 19.40 2.65 8.88
CA VAL A 131 20.38 2.78 7.79
C VAL A 131 20.46 4.25 7.36
N VAL A 132 21.68 4.74 7.19
CA VAL A 132 21.96 6.14 6.81
C VAL A 132 22.74 6.27 5.51
N SER A 133 23.28 5.17 4.98
CA SER A 133 24.04 5.17 3.72
C SER A 133 23.98 3.83 3.01
N TYR A 134 24.04 3.86 1.68
CA TYR A 134 24.01 2.69 0.80
C TYR A 134 25.23 2.68 -0.14
N ASP A 135 25.76 1.49 -0.42
CA ASP A 135 26.73 1.24 -1.48
C ASP A 135 26.18 0.17 -2.42
N ALA A 136 25.65 0.63 -3.55
CA ALA A 136 25.01 -0.23 -4.53
C ALA A 136 25.98 -1.24 -5.17
N LYS A 137 27.22 -0.84 -5.40
CA LYS A 137 28.23 -1.67 -6.08
C LYS A 137 28.66 -2.85 -5.23
N HIS A 138 28.86 -2.62 -3.93
CA HIS A 138 29.35 -3.64 -3.01
C HIS A 138 28.26 -4.30 -2.18
N ALA A 139 26.98 -3.96 -2.41
CA ALA A 139 25.84 -4.42 -1.63
C ALA A 139 26.05 -4.20 -0.11
N ARG A 140 26.37 -2.95 0.27
CA ARG A 140 26.58 -2.56 1.66
C ARG A 140 25.59 -1.51 2.13
N VAL A 141 25.33 -1.53 3.43
CA VAL A 141 24.61 -0.48 4.14
C VAL A 141 25.37 -0.08 5.39
N THR A 142 25.31 1.20 5.73
CA THR A 142 25.87 1.73 6.98
C THR A 142 24.73 2.17 7.88
N THR A 143 24.75 1.71 9.13
CA THR A 143 23.77 2.12 10.14
C THR A 143 24.18 3.43 10.83
N GLU A 144 23.24 4.10 11.48
CA GLU A 144 23.48 5.33 12.27
C GLU A 144 24.50 5.08 13.41
N GLY A 145 24.58 3.84 13.92
CA GLY A 145 25.57 3.43 14.91
C GLY A 145 26.98 3.20 14.35
N GLY A 146 27.17 3.29 13.03
CA GLY A 146 28.46 3.10 12.35
C GLY A 146 28.73 1.67 11.85
N ASP A 147 27.86 0.70 12.15
CA ASP A 147 28.01 -0.67 11.64
C ASP A 147 27.85 -0.71 10.12
N VAL A 148 28.79 -1.38 9.45
CA VAL A 148 28.74 -1.65 8.00
C VAL A 148 28.38 -3.11 7.78
N LEU A 149 27.24 -3.34 7.14
CA LEU A 149 26.74 -4.67 6.82
C LEU A 149 26.86 -4.89 5.30
N GLN A 150 27.28 -6.10 4.91
CA GLN A 150 27.43 -6.50 3.51
C GLN A 150 26.63 -7.76 3.23
N ALA A 151 26.07 -7.86 2.03
CA ALA A 151 25.32 -9.01 1.54
C ALA A 151 25.63 -9.28 0.05
N ASP A 152 24.95 -10.25 -0.55
CA ASP A 152 24.97 -10.45 -2.00
C ASP A 152 24.07 -9.41 -2.71
N LEU A 153 22.97 -9.01 -2.05
CA LEU A 153 21.98 -8.05 -2.53
C LEU A 153 21.45 -7.20 -1.37
N VAL A 154 21.23 -5.90 -1.64
CA VAL A 154 20.50 -4.99 -0.75
C VAL A 154 19.17 -4.59 -1.39
N ILE A 155 18.09 -4.65 -0.62
CA ILE A 155 16.76 -4.22 -1.01
C ILE A 155 16.32 -3.09 -0.08
N ALA A 156 16.14 -1.89 -0.63
CA ALA A 156 15.59 -0.75 0.08
C ALA A 156 14.06 -0.77 0.01
N ALA A 157 13.45 -0.98 1.18
CA ALA A 157 12.02 -0.99 1.44
C ALA A 157 11.66 0.01 2.56
N ASP A 158 12.46 1.08 2.67
CA ASP A 158 12.48 2.08 3.75
C ASP A 158 11.48 3.24 3.53
N GLY A 159 10.59 3.09 2.55
CA GLY A 159 9.40 3.91 2.37
C GLY A 159 9.61 5.18 1.56
N VAL A 160 8.63 6.09 1.62
CA VAL A 160 8.58 7.30 0.76
C VAL A 160 9.75 8.27 0.96
N HIS A 161 10.40 8.23 2.14
CA HIS A 161 11.56 9.07 2.47
C HIS A 161 12.90 8.38 2.21
N SER A 162 12.90 7.28 1.45
CA SER A 162 14.10 6.51 1.13
C SER A 162 15.19 7.36 0.51
N THR A 163 16.38 7.36 1.12
CA THR A 163 17.59 7.96 0.53
C THR A 163 18.25 7.02 -0.47
N ALA A 164 17.90 5.73 -0.48
CA ALA A 164 18.42 4.73 -1.42
C ALA A 164 18.15 5.12 -2.89
N VAL A 165 17.08 5.88 -3.14
CA VAL A 165 16.72 6.40 -4.46
C VAL A 165 17.89 7.14 -5.12
N GLN A 166 18.63 7.96 -4.34
CA GLN A 166 19.78 8.71 -4.85
C GLN A 166 20.93 7.79 -5.28
N HIS A 167 21.10 6.64 -4.61
CA HIS A 167 22.12 5.67 -4.95
C HIS A 167 21.80 4.88 -6.22
N VAL A 168 20.52 4.81 -6.60
CA VAL A 168 20.06 4.19 -7.85
C VAL A 168 20.03 5.17 -9.01
N LEU A 169 19.46 6.36 -8.80
CA LEU A 169 19.23 7.35 -9.87
C LEU A 169 20.33 8.41 -10.02
N GLY A 170 21.18 8.61 -9.01
CA GLY A 170 22.10 9.75 -8.98
C GLY A 170 21.33 11.07 -8.92
N ASP A 171 21.68 12.01 -9.79
CA ASP A 171 21.08 13.36 -9.83
C ASP A 171 19.67 13.39 -10.47
N ASP A 172 19.20 12.29 -11.06
CA ASP A 172 17.88 12.17 -11.70
C ASP A 172 16.71 12.01 -10.70
N VAL A 173 16.91 12.35 -9.42
CA VAL A 173 15.90 12.16 -8.37
C VAL A 173 14.73 13.12 -8.57
N VAL A 174 13.55 12.56 -8.80
CA VAL A 174 12.30 13.33 -8.95
C VAL A 174 11.82 13.80 -7.57
N SER A 175 11.67 15.12 -7.40
CA SER A 175 11.10 15.70 -6.20
C SER A 175 9.61 15.36 -6.05
N ALA A 176 9.17 15.20 -4.81
CA ALA A 176 7.75 15.09 -4.51
C ALA A 176 7.09 16.48 -4.68
N GLY A 177 5.99 16.52 -5.43
CA GLY A 177 5.16 17.70 -5.59
C GLY A 177 3.94 17.65 -4.67
N ASP A 178 3.50 18.84 -4.26
CA ASP A 178 2.22 19.01 -3.58
C ASP A 178 1.07 18.69 -4.54
N THR A 179 0.18 17.79 -4.12
CA THR A 179 -0.98 17.42 -4.95
C THR A 179 -2.18 18.34 -4.68
N GLY A 180 -2.08 19.21 -3.67
CA GLY A 180 -3.18 20.02 -3.16
C GLY A 180 -4.24 19.21 -2.42
N TRP A 181 -4.02 17.92 -2.21
CA TRP A 181 -4.88 17.08 -1.38
C TRP A 181 -4.26 16.87 -0.01
N ALA A 182 -5.12 16.75 0.99
CA ALA A 182 -4.77 16.21 2.28
C ALA A 182 -5.84 15.22 2.74
N CYS A 183 -5.51 14.41 3.74
CA CYS A 183 -6.47 13.51 4.35
C CYS A 183 -6.38 13.47 5.87
N MET A 184 -7.53 13.27 6.49
CA MET A 184 -7.68 12.91 7.90
C MET A 184 -8.09 11.45 7.99
N ARG A 185 -7.51 10.72 8.95
CA ARG A 185 -7.88 9.33 9.21
C ARG A 185 -8.03 9.09 10.69
N TRP A 186 -9.03 8.28 11.02
CA TRP A 186 -9.30 7.86 12.37
C TRP A 186 -10.01 6.51 12.37
N LEU A 187 -10.05 5.89 13.55
CA LEU A 187 -10.72 4.63 13.81
C LEU A 187 -11.74 4.85 14.92
N VAL A 188 -12.86 4.16 14.85
CA VAL A 188 -13.91 4.22 15.86
C VAL A 188 -14.40 2.80 16.16
N PRO A 189 -14.49 2.37 17.43
CA PRO A 189 -15.13 1.10 17.77
C PRO A 189 -16.55 1.01 17.21
N ARG A 190 -16.94 -0.15 16.69
CA ARG A 190 -18.29 -0.35 16.13
C ARG A 190 -19.38 -0.15 17.19
N ASP A 191 -19.11 -0.55 18.43
CA ASP A 191 -20.06 -0.41 19.54
C ASP A 191 -20.50 1.04 19.78
N ASP A 192 -19.63 2.02 19.49
CA ASP A 192 -19.96 3.44 19.62
C ASP A 192 -20.99 3.91 18.57
N PHE A 193 -21.11 3.19 17.45
CA PHE A 193 -22.19 3.40 16.48
C PHE A 193 -23.46 2.65 16.89
N LEU A 194 -23.33 1.41 17.36
CA LEU A 194 -24.48 0.60 17.78
C LEU A 194 -25.19 1.19 19.01
N ALA A 195 -24.46 1.85 19.89
CA ALA A 195 -25.00 2.54 21.06
C ALA A 195 -25.80 3.81 20.72
N ASP A 196 -25.72 4.30 19.48
CA ASP A 196 -26.35 5.53 19.02
C ASP A 196 -27.43 5.22 17.96
N PRO A 197 -28.73 5.39 18.28
CA PRO A 197 -29.83 5.08 17.36
C PRO A 197 -29.75 5.78 16.01
N GLU A 198 -29.11 6.96 15.93
CA GLU A 198 -28.96 7.70 14.67
C GLU A 198 -27.94 7.07 13.73
N THR A 199 -27.01 6.27 14.26
CA THR A 199 -25.88 5.71 13.48
C THR A 199 -25.82 4.18 13.47
N ALA A 200 -26.61 3.50 14.31
CA ALA A 200 -26.59 2.04 14.45
C ALA A 200 -26.87 1.30 13.12
N ALA A 201 -27.77 1.83 12.28
CA ALA A 201 -28.08 1.25 10.97
C ALA A 201 -26.92 1.40 9.96
N MET A 202 -26.05 2.41 10.14
CA MET A 202 -24.99 2.73 9.17
C MET A 202 -23.82 1.72 9.19
N VAL A 203 -23.67 0.96 10.28
CA VAL A 203 -22.62 -0.07 10.45
C VAL A 203 -23.14 -1.50 10.21
N GLN A 204 -24.30 -1.64 9.57
CA GLN A 204 -24.82 -2.93 9.15
C GLN A 204 -24.20 -3.39 7.82
N ASP A 205 -23.86 -2.45 6.93
CA ASP A 205 -23.18 -2.73 5.66
C ASP A 205 -21.67 -2.87 5.81
N SER A 206 -21.06 -3.67 4.91
CA SER A 206 -19.64 -4.05 5.03
C SER A 206 -18.64 -3.04 4.49
N ALA A 207 -18.98 -2.05 3.66
CA ALA A 207 -18.07 -0.97 3.25
C ALA A 207 -18.83 0.10 2.46
N THR A 208 -18.52 1.37 2.65
CA THR A 208 -19.22 2.46 1.98
C THR A 208 -18.29 3.60 1.58
N ARG A 209 -18.46 4.11 0.36
CA ARG A 209 -17.79 5.32 -0.12
C ARG A 209 -18.80 6.44 -0.29
N TYR A 210 -18.47 7.61 0.25
CA TYR A 210 -19.29 8.81 0.17
C TYR A 210 -18.54 9.91 -0.56
N TYR A 211 -19.18 10.52 -1.55
CA TYR A 211 -18.63 11.63 -2.31
C TYR A 211 -19.57 12.83 -2.23
N THR A 212 -19.04 14.05 -2.24
CA THR A 212 -19.88 15.25 -2.20
C THR A 212 -20.14 15.79 -3.59
N ALA A 213 -21.33 16.36 -3.79
CA ALA A 213 -21.81 16.87 -5.07
C ALA A 213 -21.00 18.05 -5.63
N ALA A 214 -20.13 18.69 -4.83
CA ALA A 214 -19.32 19.85 -5.21
C ALA A 214 -18.15 19.51 -6.17
N GLY A 215 -18.34 18.57 -7.11
CA GLY A 215 -17.32 18.25 -8.12
C GLY A 215 -16.08 17.53 -7.56
N GLY A 216 -16.23 16.81 -6.44
CA GLY A 216 -15.16 15.97 -5.90
C GLY A 216 -14.08 16.73 -5.12
N VAL A 217 -14.39 17.86 -4.47
CA VAL A 217 -13.44 18.56 -3.57
C VAL A 217 -13.21 17.79 -2.27
N ALA A 218 -14.19 16.96 -1.86
CA ALA A 218 -14.20 16.21 -0.61
C ALA A 218 -14.76 14.79 -0.82
N GLY A 219 -14.19 13.81 -0.12
CA GLY A 219 -14.66 12.43 -0.13
C GLY A 219 -14.39 11.71 1.19
N LEU A 220 -15.31 10.86 1.62
CA LEU A 220 -15.20 10.05 2.82
C LEU A 220 -15.26 8.57 2.46
N VAL A 221 -14.23 7.83 2.84
CA VAL A 221 -14.18 6.38 2.68
C VAL A 221 -14.34 5.76 4.05
N TRP A 222 -15.36 4.91 4.21
CA TRP A 222 -15.71 4.26 5.46
C TRP A 222 -15.80 2.76 5.25
N TYR A 223 -15.01 1.98 5.98
CA TYR A 223 -15.10 0.52 5.95
C TYR A 223 -14.65 -0.10 7.27
N PRO A 224 -15.10 -1.32 7.59
CA PRO A 224 -14.76 -2.04 8.79
C PRO A 224 -13.41 -2.74 8.69
N CYS A 225 -12.83 -3.06 9.84
CA CYS A 225 -11.69 -3.94 10.01
C CYS A 225 -11.80 -4.64 11.37
N ARG A 226 -10.85 -5.53 11.71
CA ARG A 226 -10.85 -6.31 12.96
C ARG A 226 -12.18 -7.04 13.17
N ASN A 227 -12.55 -7.93 12.25
CA ASN A 227 -13.82 -8.67 12.32
C ASN A 227 -15.06 -7.76 12.42
N ASN A 228 -14.98 -6.55 11.86
CA ASN A 228 -16.00 -5.52 11.98
C ASN A 228 -16.21 -5.02 13.42
N GLU A 229 -15.19 -5.07 14.27
CA GLU A 229 -15.20 -4.45 15.60
C GLU A 229 -14.75 -2.98 15.53
N VAL A 230 -14.06 -2.59 14.45
CA VAL A 230 -13.52 -1.23 14.27
C VAL A 230 -13.90 -0.67 12.90
N GLN A 231 -14.41 0.55 12.89
CA GLN A 231 -14.73 1.32 11.69
C GLN A 231 -13.60 2.27 11.34
N ASN A 232 -13.07 2.16 10.11
CA ASN A 232 -12.06 3.06 9.58
C ASN A 232 -12.70 4.19 8.78
N PHE A 233 -12.19 5.40 8.98
CA PHE A 233 -12.52 6.57 8.20
C PHE A 233 -11.28 7.15 7.52
N LEU A 234 -11.45 7.54 6.26
CA LEU A 234 -10.51 8.33 5.49
C LEU A 234 -11.29 9.48 4.86
N TYR A 235 -11.06 10.70 5.34
CA TYR A 235 -11.64 11.91 4.81
C TYR A 235 -10.58 12.63 3.98
N LEU A 236 -10.78 12.77 2.69
CA LEU A 236 -9.90 13.52 1.79
C LEU A 236 -10.54 14.84 1.40
N SER A 237 -9.76 15.92 1.36
CA SER A 237 -10.20 17.20 0.82
C SER A 237 -9.04 18.03 0.27
N ARG A 238 -9.34 18.87 -0.71
CA ARG A 238 -8.43 19.94 -1.17
C ARG A 238 -8.56 21.25 -0.37
N GLU A 239 -9.56 21.33 0.49
CA GLU A 239 -9.84 22.52 1.31
C GLU A 239 -9.23 22.45 2.71
N PHE A 240 -8.62 21.32 3.09
CA PHE A 240 -7.97 21.22 4.38
C PHE A 240 -6.78 22.17 4.45
N ASP A 241 -6.75 22.99 5.50
CA ASP A 241 -5.59 23.77 5.84
C ASP A 241 -4.42 22.82 6.16
N THR A 242 -3.31 22.95 5.43
CA THR A 242 -2.09 22.16 5.64
C THR A 242 -0.98 22.95 6.33
N SER A 243 -1.24 24.18 6.77
CA SER A 243 -0.23 25.08 7.36
C SER A 243 0.39 24.55 8.65
N HIS A 244 -0.33 23.65 9.34
CA HIS A 244 0.09 23.02 10.59
C HIS A 244 0.96 21.76 10.39
N VAL A 245 1.19 21.34 9.14
CA VAL A 245 1.91 20.10 8.83
C VAL A 245 3.42 20.37 8.73
N GLY A 246 4.22 19.52 9.39
CA GLY A 246 5.68 19.59 9.34
C GLY A 246 6.31 19.04 8.05
N GLU A 247 7.65 18.95 8.03
CA GLU A 247 8.43 18.49 6.88
C GLU A 247 8.18 17.02 6.49
N ASP A 248 7.68 16.21 7.42
CA ASP A 248 7.33 14.79 7.19
C ASP A 248 5.91 14.60 6.62
N PHE A 249 5.21 15.71 6.34
CA PHE A 249 3.85 15.74 5.81
C PHE A 249 2.79 15.12 6.73
N ARG A 250 3.05 15.01 8.04
CA ARG A 250 2.14 14.40 9.03
C ARG A 250 1.84 15.32 10.20
N ALA A 251 0.67 15.14 10.79
CA ALA A 251 0.29 15.78 12.05
C ALA A 251 -0.76 14.95 12.81
N MET A 252 -0.92 15.25 14.10
CA MET A 252 -2.13 14.95 14.86
C MET A 252 -2.96 16.23 14.93
N VAL A 253 -4.27 16.12 14.72
CA VAL A 253 -5.19 17.27 14.76
C VAL A 253 -6.27 17.06 15.79
N ASP A 254 -6.93 18.15 16.18
CA ASP A 254 -8.04 18.10 17.13
C ASP A 254 -9.15 17.17 16.61
N PRO A 255 -9.71 16.28 17.45
CA PRO A 255 -10.84 15.42 17.08
C PRO A 255 -12.08 16.17 16.55
N SER A 256 -12.26 17.46 16.83
CA SER A 256 -13.33 18.29 16.26
C SER A 256 -13.12 18.63 14.79
N MET A 257 -11.87 18.64 14.30
CA MET A 257 -11.52 19.15 12.98
C MET A 257 -12.24 18.40 11.84
N PRO A 258 -12.36 17.06 11.82
CA PRO A 258 -13.16 16.37 10.82
C PRO A 258 -14.61 16.88 10.71
N LEU A 259 -15.25 17.16 11.85
CA LEU A 259 -16.63 17.63 11.89
C LEU A 259 -16.77 19.06 11.34
N GLU A 260 -15.80 19.93 11.61
CA GLU A 260 -15.79 21.31 11.11
C GLU A 260 -15.82 21.36 9.58
N TYR A 261 -15.03 20.51 8.92
CA TYR A 261 -15.08 20.39 7.47
C TYR A 261 -16.31 19.60 7.01
N ALA A 262 -16.73 18.55 7.72
CA ALA A 262 -17.92 17.78 7.34
C ALA A 262 -19.20 18.63 7.31
N LYS A 263 -19.34 19.64 8.19
CA LYS A 263 -20.45 20.60 8.19
C LYS A 263 -20.61 21.38 6.88
N LYS A 264 -19.51 21.56 6.12
CA LYS A 264 -19.51 22.28 4.84
C LYS A 264 -19.94 21.39 3.67
N HIS A 265 -19.74 20.07 3.79
CA HIS A 265 -19.70 19.17 2.64
C HIS A 265 -20.68 18.00 2.71
N PHE A 266 -21.05 17.54 3.91
CA PHE A 266 -21.83 16.32 4.11
C PHE A 266 -23.16 16.60 4.82
N CYS A 267 -24.15 15.74 4.59
CA CYS A 267 -25.45 15.78 5.24
C CYS A 267 -25.36 15.61 6.77
N PRO A 268 -26.38 16.04 7.53
CA PRO A 268 -26.43 15.84 8.98
C PRO A 268 -26.20 14.37 9.41
N ALA A 269 -26.73 13.40 8.65
CA ALA A 269 -26.56 11.98 8.95
C ALA A 269 -25.09 11.51 8.89
N LEU A 270 -24.27 12.02 7.97
CA LEU A 270 -22.84 11.71 7.97
C LEU A 270 -22.08 12.50 9.03
N GLN A 271 -22.53 13.71 9.36
CA GLN A 271 -21.93 14.50 10.42
C GLN A 271 -22.02 13.81 11.79
N THR A 272 -23.10 13.07 12.07
CA THR A 272 -23.26 12.31 13.33
C THR A 272 -22.24 11.18 13.44
N ALA A 273 -21.96 10.47 12.33
CA ALA A 273 -20.88 9.48 12.25
C ALA A 273 -19.49 10.13 12.43
N VAL A 274 -19.21 11.22 11.70
CA VAL A 274 -17.91 11.93 11.76
C VAL A 274 -17.63 12.52 13.15
N LYS A 275 -18.67 12.95 13.88
CA LYS A 275 -18.54 13.47 15.25
C LYS A 275 -17.92 12.48 16.24
N LYS A 276 -17.91 11.18 15.93
CA LYS A 276 -17.28 10.13 16.77
C LYS A 276 -15.76 10.03 16.58
N ALA A 277 -15.18 10.87 15.72
CA ALA A 277 -13.74 10.93 15.47
C ALA A 277 -12.93 11.10 16.75
N ARG A 278 -11.79 10.42 16.80
CA ARG A 278 -10.80 10.43 17.89
C ARG A 278 -9.44 10.11 17.32
N ASP A 279 -8.37 10.51 18.01
CA ASP A 279 -6.98 10.23 17.61
C ASP A 279 -6.74 10.52 16.12
N VAL A 280 -7.20 11.69 15.68
CA VAL A 280 -7.26 12.04 14.26
C VAL A 280 -5.86 12.35 13.76
N LYS A 281 -5.41 11.53 12.82
CA LYS A 281 -4.16 11.73 12.11
C LYS A 281 -4.42 12.49 10.83
N PHE A 282 -3.51 13.37 10.47
CA PHE A 282 -3.56 14.21 9.28
C PHE A 282 -2.35 13.96 8.40
N TRP A 283 -2.56 13.89 7.09
CA TRP A 283 -1.50 13.77 6.09
C TRP A 283 -1.71 14.76 4.97
N LYS A 284 -0.66 15.55 4.68
CA LYS A 284 -0.55 16.24 3.41
C LYS A 284 -0.16 15.22 2.33
N LEU A 285 -0.93 15.14 1.25
CA LEU A 285 -0.67 14.19 0.19
C LEU A 285 0.31 14.79 -0.82
N VAL A 286 1.53 14.28 -0.80
CA VAL A 286 2.56 14.60 -1.79
C VAL A 286 2.77 13.41 -2.71
N ALA A 287 3.06 13.67 -3.97
CA ALA A 287 3.32 12.63 -4.96
C ALA A 287 4.58 12.97 -5.76
N ARG A 288 5.37 11.94 -6.07
CA ARG A 288 6.43 12.04 -7.10
C ARG A 288 6.05 11.21 -8.31
N GLY A 289 6.57 11.60 -9.48
CA GLY A 289 6.38 10.84 -10.71
C GLY A 289 7.12 9.49 -10.67
N PRO A 290 6.76 8.54 -11.55
CA PRO A 290 7.47 7.28 -11.65
C PRO A 290 8.92 7.46 -12.05
N ILE A 291 9.80 6.72 -11.39
CA ILE A 291 11.24 6.72 -11.65
C ILE A 291 11.60 5.76 -12.78
N SER A 292 12.66 6.09 -13.52
CA SER A 292 13.04 5.35 -14.73
C SER A 292 13.68 3.99 -14.46
N ARG A 293 14.23 3.79 -13.27
CA ARG A 293 14.95 2.57 -12.86
C ARG A 293 14.73 2.30 -11.37
N TRP A 294 14.60 1.04 -10.99
CA TRP A 294 14.39 0.60 -9.61
C TRP A 294 15.60 -0.11 -9.01
N HIS A 295 16.58 -0.56 -9.80
CA HIS A 295 17.82 -1.11 -9.29
C HIS A 295 19.06 -0.46 -9.90
N LYS A 296 20.19 -0.58 -9.21
CA LYS A 296 21.51 -0.31 -9.78
C LYS A 296 22.50 -1.23 -9.09
N ASP A 297 23.34 -1.89 -9.88
CA ASP A 297 24.29 -2.87 -9.37
C ASP A 297 23.56 -3.90 -8.48
N ARG A 298 23.85 -3.92 -7.18
CA ARG A 298 23.25 -4.86 -6.20
C ARG A 298 22.35 -4.15 -5.19
N LEU A 299 21.76 -3.02 -5.56
CA LEU A 299 20.75 -2.31 -4.78
C LEU A 299 19.43 -2.25 -5.56
N LEU A 300 18.34 -2.71 -4.94
CA LEU A 300 16.98 -2.65 -5.49
C LEU A 300 16.07 -1.80 -4.60
N LEU A 301 15.18 -1.02 -5.19
CA LEU A 301 14.10 -0.28 -4.52
C LEU A 301 12.79 -1.05 -4.66
N ILE A 302 11.99 -1.14 -3.58
CA ILE A 302 10.63 -1.70 -3.61
C ILE A 302 9.65 -0.88 -2.75
N GLY A 303 8.34 -1.13 -2.90
CA GLY A 303 7.31 -0.41 -2.17
C GLY A 303 7.39 1.11 -2.39
N ASP A 304 7.07 1.90 -1.37
CA ASP A 304 7.09 3.35 -1.45
C ASP A 304 8.49 3.95 -1.71
N ALA A 305 9.58 3.18 -1.55
CA ALA A 305 10.92 3.61 -1.96
C ALA A 305 11.07 3.62 -3.48
N ALA A 306 10.29 2.82 -4.22
CA ALA A 306 10.29 2.77 -5.68
C ALA A 306 9.08 3.49 -6.30
N HIS A 307 7.87 3.23 -5.79
CA HIS A 307 6.61 3.62 -6.42
C HIS A 307 5.58 4.16 -5.40
N PRO A 308 5.91 5.22 -4.64
CA PRO A 308 4.99 5.78 -3.65
C PRO A 308 3.76 6.37 -4.35
N MET A 309 2.58 5.99 -3.90
CA MET A 309 1.32 6.35 -4.54
C MET A 309 0.29 6.87 -3.55
N LEU A 310 -0.60 7.75 -4.01
CA LEU A 310 -1.69 8.23 -3.16
C LEU A 310 -2.75 7.14 -2.93
N THR A 311 -3.62 7.40 -1.97
CA THR A 311 -4.56 6.40 -1.44
C THR A 311 -5.78 6.16 -2.33
N PHE A 312 -5.98 6.93 -3.40
CA PHE A 312 -7.22 6.93 -4.18
C PHE A 312 -7.56 5.57 -4.80
N GLN A 313 -6.55 4.83 -5.28
CA GLN A 313 -6.75 3.46 -5.76
C GLN A 313 -6.54 2.40 -4.67
N GLY A 314 -6.08 2.77 -3.47
CA GLY A 314 -5.84 1.80 -2.38
C GLY A 314 -4.85 0.69 -2.75
N GLN A 315 -3.83 0.98 -3.57
CA GLN A 315 -2.92 -0.03 -4.11
C GLN A 315 -1.51 -0.05 -3.52
N GLY A 316 -1.10 0.93 -2.71
CA GLY A 316 0.28 0.97 -2.18
C GLY A 316 0.67 -0.33 -1.44
N GLY A 317 -0.17 -0.78 -0.50
CA GLY A 317 0.06 -2.05 0.20
C GLY A 317 -0.01 -3.27 -0.72
N GLY A 318 -0.91 -3.27 -1.71
CA GLY A 318 -1.02 -4.37 -2.68
C GLY A 318 0.20 -4.49 -3.58
N GLN A 319 0.73 -3.38 -4.08
CA GLN A 319 1.94 -3.34 -4.91
C GLN A 319 3.19 -3.75 -4.12
N ALA A 320 3.28 -3.34 -2.85
CA ALA A 320 4.33 -3.81 -1.94
C ALA A 320 4.31 -5.34 -1.73
N ILE A 321 3.11 -5.95 -1.65
CA ILE A 321 2.95 -7.41 -1.56
C ILE A 321 3.34 -8.09 -2.88
N GLU A 322 2.92 -7.53 -4.03
CA GLU A 322 3.32 -8.04 -5.35
C GLU A 322 4.84 -8.00 -5.56
N ASP A 323 5.53 -6.96 -5.08
CA ASP A 323 7.00 -6.88 -5.14
C ASP A 323 7.64 -8.05 -4.39
N GLY A 324 7.17 -8.36 -3.18
CA GLY A 324 7.69 -9.48 -2.40
C GLY A 324 7.48 -10.84 -3.09
N ALA A 325 6.34 -11.02 -3.76
CA ALA A 325 6.05 -12.25 -4.51
C ALA A 325 6.91 -12.40 -5.77
N ALA A 326 7.05 -11.31 -6.54
CA ALA A 326 7.93 -11.30 -7.70
C ALA A 326 9.37 -11.61 -7.31
N LEU A 327 9.85 -11.04 -6.21
CA LEU A 327 11.19 -11.38 -5.66
C LEU A 327 11.30 -12.86 -5.32
N GLY A 328 10.32 -13.43 -4.61
CA GLY A 328 10.34 -14.84 -4.24
C GLY A 328 10.40 -15.80 -5.43
N ILE A 329 9.78 -15.44 -6.57
CA ILE A 329 9.80 -16.27 -7.78
C ILE A 329 11.07 -16.04 -8.59
N LEU A 330 11.41 -14.78 -8.86
CA LEU A 330 12.53 -14.44 -9.76
C LEU A 330 13.89 -14.80 -9.16
N PHE A 331 13.98 -14.81 -7.84
CA PHE A 331 15.19 -15.21 -7.12
C PHE A 331 15.16 -16.67 -6.64
N ASP A 332 14.13 -17.45 -6.99
CA ASP A 332 14.00 -18.84 -6.53
C ASP A 332 15.30 -19.64 -6.76
N GLN A 333 15.87 -20.12 -5.66
CA GLN A 333 17.09 -20.92 -5.60
C GLN A 333 18.31 -20.34 -6.34
N VAL A 334 18.37 -19.02 -6.55
CA VAL A 334 19.56 -18.37 -7.09
C VAL A 334 20.71 -18.49 -6.09
N ARG A 335 21.82 -19.05 -6.55
CA ARG A 335 23.05 -19.27 -5.75
C ARG A 335 24.26 -18.53 -6.30
N ASP A 336 24.29 -18.29 -7.59
CA ASP A 336 25.38 -17.61 -8.26
C ASP A 336 25.13 -16.08 -8.28
N PRO A 337 25.98 -15.28 -7.63
CA PRO A 337 25.87 -13.82 -7.69
C PRO A 337 25.92 -13.24 -9.11
N ALA A 338 26.46 -13.95 -10.09
CA ALA A 338 26.45 -13.51 -11.48
C ALA A 338 25.04 -13.42 -12.09
N ALA A 339 24.07 -14.15 -11.53
CA ALA A 339 22.68 -14.11 -11.98
C ALA A 339 21.87 -12.91 -11.43
N ILE A 340 22.39 -12.19 -10.42
CA ILE A 340 21.64 -11.14 -9.73
C ILE A 340 21.19 -10.04 -10.70
N GLU A 341 22.08 -9.59 -11.58
CA GLU A 341 21.76 -8.53 -12.55
C GLU A 341 20.61 -8.94 -13.49
N ASP A 342 20.65 -10.16 -14.05
CA ASP A 342 19.56 -10.70 -14.88
C ASP A 342 18.24 -10.76 -14.09
N ARG A 343 18.28 -11.20 -12.82
CA ARG A 343 17.08 -11.27 -11.98
C ARG A 343 16.50 -9.90 -11.66
N LEU A 344 17.33 -8.91 -11.41
CA LEU A 344 16.88 -7.53 -11.17
C LEU A 344 16.27 -6.91 -12.44
N GLN A 345 16.84 -7.19 -13.61
CA GLN A 345 16.26 -6.76 -14.89
C GLN A 345 14.88 -7.39 -15.14
N ARG A 346 14.73 -8.70 -14.87
CA ARG A 346 13.42 -9.38 -14.97
C ARG A 346 12.42 -8.86 -13.94
N PHE A 347 12.88 -8.52 -12.73
CA PHE A 347 12.04 -7.89 -11.72
C PHE A 347 11.49 -6.56 -12.21
N GLU A 348 12.34 -5.70 -12.79
CA GLU A 348 11.88 -4.45 -13.40
C GLU A 348 10.94 -4.67 -14.59
N GLN A 349 11.19 -5.68 -15.43
CA GLN A 349 10.31 -6.01 -16.55
C GLN A 349 8.89 -6.31 -16.07
N VAL A 350 8.73 -7.07 -14.98
CA VAL A 350 7.43 -7.44 -14.42
C VAL A 350 6.79 -6.30 -13.62
N ARG A 351 7.59 -5.56 -12.85
CA ARG A 351 7.07 -4.69 -11.79
C ARG A 351 7.12 -3.21 -12.13
N ARG A 352 8.15 -2.73 -12.82
CA ARG A 352 8.41 -1.28 -12.97
C ARG A 352 7.26 -0.57 -13.67
N ASN A 353 6.88 -1.05 -14.84
CA ASN A 353 5.80 -0.46 -15.62
C ASN A 353 4.45 -0.60 -14.88
N ARG A 354 4.18 -1.75 -14.27
CA ARG A 354 2.96 -1.94 -13.48
C ARG A 354 2.84 -0.98 -12.31
N GLY A 355 3.88 -0.89 -11.47
CA GLY A 355 3.93 0.04 -10.35
C GLY A 355 3.86 1.49 -10.79
N SER A 356 4.52 1.84 -11.90
CA SER A 356 4.47 3.19 -12.49
C SER A 356 3.07 3.57 -12.99
N ALA A 357 2.39 2.66 -13.68
CA ALA A 357 1.01 2.86 -14.13
C ALA A 357 0.08 3.09 -12.94
N LEU A 358 0.17 2.23 -11.92
CA LEU A 358 -0.67 2.34 -10.73
C LEU A 358 -0.34 3.56 -9.89
N GLN A 359 0.92 3.99 -9.83
CA GLN A 359 1.31 5.25 -9.21
C GLN A 359 0.62 6.45 -9.88
N VAL A 360 0.63 6.50 -11.22
CA VAL A 360 -0.04 7.56 -11.98
C VAL A 360 -1.55 7.53 -11.77
N LEU A 361 -2.18 6.35 -11.92
CA LEU A 361 -3.63 6.16 -11.75
C LEU A 361 -4.10 6.46 -10.31
N SER A 362 -3.20 6.32 -9.34
CA SER A 362 -3.48 6.57 -7.93
C SER A 362 -3.39 8.03 -7.54
N ASN A 363 -2.84 8.92 -8.36
CA ASN A 363 -2.66 10.33 -7.99
C ASN A 363 -3.93 11.18 -8.15
N THR A 364 -5.09 10.56 -8.36
CA THR A 364 -6.37 11.24 -8.56
C THR A 364 -7.54 10.39 -8.06
N ASN A 365 -8.62 11.04 -7.64
CA ASN A 365 -9.84 10.37 -7.20
C ASN A 365 -10.59 9.79 -8.42
N PRO A 366 -11.20 8.60 -8.32
CA PRO A 366 -12.12 8.11 -9.35
C PRO A 366 -13.33 9.06 -9.57
N PRO A 367 -13.86 9.16 -10.81
CA PRO A 367 -13.34 8.53 -12.02
C PRO A 367 -12.02 9.16 -12.47
N VAL A 368 -11.08 8.33 -12.94
CA VAL A 368 -9.74 8.79 -13.34
C VAL A 368 -9.86 9.69 -14.59
N PRO A 369 -9.39 10.95 -14.55
CA PRO A 369 -9.45 11.85 -15.70
C PRO A 369 -8.67 11.32 -16.90
N GLN A 370 -9.12 11.65 -18.11
CA GLN A 370 -8.46 11.20 -19.35
C GLN A 370 -6.96 11.53 -19.38
N SER A 371 -6.57 12.73 -18.96
CA SER A 371 -5.15 13.13 -18.92
C SER A 371 -4.29 12.24 -18.03
N VAL A 372 -4.84 11.73 -16.92
CA VAL A 372 -4.14 10.79 -16.03
C VAL A 372 -4.06 9.40 -16.67
N ARG A 373 -5.11 8.97 -17.38
CA ARG A 373 -5.09 7.72 -18.14
C ARG A 373 -4.06 7.77 -19.27
N ASP A 374 -3.99 8.86 -20.00
CA ASP A 374 -3.01 9.09 -21.07
C ASP A 374 -1.58 9.08 -20.51
N ALA A 375 -1.37 9.71 -19.34
CA ALA A 375 -0.08 9.68 -18.65
C ALA A 375 0.32 8.27 -18.18
N ALA A 376 -0.66 7.44 -17.79
CA ALA A 376 -0.44 6.05 -17.41
C ALA A 376 -0.19 5.15 -18.64
N ALA A 377 -0.75 5.49 -19.81
CA ALA A 377 -0.75 4.66 -21.01
C ALA A 377 0.66 4.24 -21.46
N LYS A 378 1.68 5.09 -21.28
CA LYS A 378 3.09 4.77 -21.59
C LYS A 378 3.68 3.62 -20.76
N TYR A 379 3.03 3.26 -19.66
CA TYR A 379 3.41 2.15 -18.79
C TYR A 379 2.50 0.94 -18.93
N LEU A 380 1.39 1.04 -19.67
CA LEU A 380 0.47 -0.07 -19.86
C LEU A 380 0.98 -1.03 -20.94
N PRO A 381 0.60 -2.31 -20.88
CA PRO A 381 0.79 -3.23 -22.00
C PRO A 381 0.17 -2.67 -23.29
N ALA A 382 0.81 -2.93 -24.43
CA ALA A 382 0.32 -2.46 -25.72
C ALA A 382 -1.13 -2.94 -25.97
N GLY A 383 -1.99 -2.02 -26.41
CA GLY A 383 -3.41 -2.30 -26.65
C GLY A 383 -4.32 -2.21 -25.43
N SER A 384 -3.77 -1.98 -24.23
CA SER A 384 -4.58 -1.72 -23.03
C SER A 384 -5.43 -0.46 -23.19
N ARG A 385 -6.68 -0.52 -22.79
CA ARG A 385 -7.59 0.63 -22.69
C ARG A 385 -8.16 0.69 -21.29
N LEU A 386 -8.19 1.88 -20.69
CA LEU A 386 -8.72 2.13 -19.35
C LEU A 386 -9.93 3.06 -19.43
N ASP A 387 -10.89 2.77 -20.32
CA ASP A 387 -11.95 3.69 -20.71
C ASP A 387 -13.02 3.89 -19.61
N SER A 388 -13.07 2.97 -18.65
CA SER A 388 -14.01 2.95 -17.52
C SER A 388 -13.34 2.61 -16.19
N THR A 389 -14.08 2.74 -15.08
CA THR A 389 -13.63 2.25 -13.77
C THR A 389 -13.51 0.73 -13.74
N ASP A 390 -14.35 0.02 -14.49
CA ASP A 390 -14.28 -1.45 -14.58
C ASP A 390 -13.01 -1.89 -15.31
N ASP A 391 -12.58 -1.18 -16.35
CA ASP A 391 -11.30 -1.45 -17.02
C ASP A 391 -10.10 -1.24 -16.08
N VAL A 392 -10.16 -0.20 -15.24
CA VAL A 392 -9.13 0.02 -14.19
C VAL A 392 -9.15 -1.09 -13.16
N ASN A 393 -10.34 -1.50 -12.69
CA ASN A 393 -10.48 -2.61 -11.75
C ASN A 393 -9.96 -3.91 -12.34
N GLU A 394 -10.29 -4.20 -13.59
CA GLU A 394 -9.79 -5.37 -14.32
C GLU A 394 -8.26 -5.35 -14.41
N TYR A 395 -7.66 -4.27 -14.92
CA TYR A 395 -6.21 -4.10 -15.00
C TYR A 395 -5.51 -4.28 -13.63
N VAL A 396 -6.13 -3.81 -12.55
CA VAL A 396 -5.56 -3.95 -11.20
C VAL A 396 -5.74 -5.37 -10.68
N PHE A 397 -6.96 -5.94 -10.72
CA PHE A 397 -7.38 -7.10 -9.93
C PHE A 397 -7.04 -8.43 -10.62
N SER A 398 -7.09 -8.47 -11.96
CA SER A 398 -6.83 -9.69 -12.71
C SER A 398 -5.34 -10.01 -12.86
N PHE A 399 -4.46 -9.03 -12.69
CA PHE A 399 -3.02 -9.25 -12.76
C PHE A 399 -2.55 -10.29 -11.75
N ASP A 400 -1.87 -11.31 -12.26
CA ASP A 400 -1.28 -12.39 -11.47
C ASP A 400 0.24 -12.26 -11.51
N VAL A 401 0.79 -11.59 -10.50
CA VAL A 401 2.24 -11.42 -10.38
C VAL A 401 2.99 -12.76 -10.33
N LEU A 402 2.34 -13.84 -9.86
CA LEU A 402 2.97 -15.14 -9.77
C LEU A 402 3.17 -15.75 -11.15
N ALA A 403 2.14 -15.66 -12.01
CA ALA A 403 2.20 -16.11 -13.39
C ALA A 403 3.18 -15.26 -14.21
N GLU A 404 3.11 -13.94 -14.08
CA GLU A 404 3.96 -12.98 -14.82
C GLU A 404 5.44 -13.16 -14.47
N SER A 405 5.78 -13.35 -13.19
CA SER A 405 7.15 -13.62 -12.79
C SER A 405 7.67 -14.97 -13.30
N LYS A 406 6.83 -16.00 -13.37
CA LYS A 406 7.22 -17.30 -13.97
C LYS A 406 7.42 -17.18 -15.48
N ALA A 407 6.54 -16.46 -16.17
CA ALA A 407 6.65 -16.21 -17.61
C ALA A 407 7.94 -15.44 -17.92
N ALA A 408 8.26 -14.43 -17.12
CA ALA A 408 9.51 -13.66 -17.24
C ALA A 408 10.76 -14.52 -17.07
N LEU A 409 10.73 -15.64 -16.35
CA LEU A 409 11.85 -16.60 -16.28
C LEU A 409 11.95 -17.52 -17.50
N ALA A 410 10.82 -17.80 -18.16
CA ALA A 410 10.74 -18.74 -19.27
C ALA A 410 11.15 -18.12 -20.62
N THR A 411 10.99 -16.82 -20.78
CA THR A 411 11.55 -16.07 -21.93
C THR A 411 13.07 -15.95 -21.78
N ALA A 412 13.80 -16.87 -22.40
CA ALA A 412 15.26 -16.86 -22.54
C ALA A 412 15.65 -16.94 -24.02
#